data_AF-A0A518H794-F1
#
_entry.id   AF-A0A518H794-F1
#
_cell.length_a   1.000
_cell.length_b   1.000
_cell.length_c   1.000
_cell.angle_alpha   90.00
_cell.angle_beta   90.00
_cell.angle_gamma   90.00
#
_symmetry.space_group_name_H-M   'P 1'
#
loop_
_entity.id
_entity.type
_entity.pdbx_description
1 polymer ?
#
loop_
_entity_poly.entity_id
_entity_poly.type
_entity_poly.pdbx_seq_one_letter_code
_entity_poly.pdbx_strand_id
1 'polypeptide(L)'
;MSMNDPIGPEKYDAYQEPQFASPPEKKGPGCLFWGCLISGILAVVTIILIVALVFFVRGKIVDVMKEYTEPTPAELPEIQLAEQERQAIVDRWEGFRAALDDGKEAELELTSDEFNVVAQQVVPEAAEHAYFTVEGDVLRGQISVPVEQFGKKLLGTDQLDGRFFNASGSFDVFLRNGLLVLQLQDAEVKGEPVPDEAMQQIRTQNLAENLANDPEKRELFSKFQRIEVKDGKVIMTSKGDAPAGEVDVEAGEVVEESAEPEAEAAEEPDAADAPGTPAEPEPAAEPEPAAEPEEPSGAEQPEAEVVPEPEPAETPAEEPAPAA
;
A
#
# COMPACT_ATOMS: atom_id res chain seq x y z
N MET A 1 -33.30 -128.49 -10.80
CA MET A 1 -34.11 -127.37 -11.32
C MET A 1 -33.61 -126.13 -10.60
N SER A 2 -32.73 -125.38 -11.25
CA SER A 2 -33.06 -124.14 -11.98
C SER A 2 -33.42 -123.02 -11.02
N MET A 3 -32.52 -122.05 -10.85
CA MET A 3 -32.80 -120.64 -11.16
C MET A 3 -31.52 -119.82 -11.01
N ASN A 4 -31.11 -119.20 -12.12
CA ASN A 4 -30.23 -118.04 -12.15
C ASN A 4 -30.75 -116.93 -11.25
N ASP A 5 -29.83 -116.19 -10.62
CA ASP A 5 -29.98 -114.75 -10.38
C ASP A 5 -28.59 -114.10 -10.23
N PRO A 6 -28.46 -112.79 -10.50
CA PRO A 6 -27.51 -112.31 -11.49
C PRO A 6 -26.31 -111.56 -10.94
N ILE A 7 -25.32 -111.41 -11.82
CA ILE A 7 -24.13 -110.57 -11.72
C ILE A 7 -24.55 -109.12 -11.41
N GLY A 8 -24.29 -108.67 -10.19
CA GLY A 8 -24.26 -107.24 -9.84
C GLY A 8 -22.84 -106.72 -10.00
N PRO A 9 -22.61 -105.55 -10.62
CA PRO A 9 -21.27 -104.98 -10.68
C PRO A 9 -20.85 -104.51 -9.28
N GLU A 10 -19.73 -105.05 -8.80
CA GLU A 10 -18.96 -104.51 -7.68
C GLU A 10 -18.76 -103.01 -7.89
N LYS A 11 -19.25 -102.21 -6.93
CA LYS A 11 -18.89 -100.80 -6.85
C LYS A 11 -17.42 -100.74 -6.47
N TYR A 12 -16.58 -100.42 -7.44
CA TYR A 12 -15.22 -99.95 -7.18
C TYR A 12 -15.33 -98.66 -6.38
N ASP A 13 -14.94 -98.72 -5.11
CA ASP A 13 -14.75 -97.54 -4.27
C ASP A 13 -13.75 -96.62 -4.97
N ALA A 14 -14.22 -95.45 -5.37
CA ALA A 14 -13.39 -94.39 -5.92
C ALA A 14 -12.30 -94.05 -4.91
N TYR A 15 -11.03 -94.19 -5.34
CA TYR A 15 -9.90 -93.61 -4.65
C TYR A 15 -10.19 -92.12 -4.41
N GLN A 16 -10.46 -91.73 -3.16
CA GLN A 16 -10.36 -90.34 -2.75
C GLN A 16 -8.87 -90.02 -2.63
N GLU A 17 -8.36 -89.21 -3.56
CA GLU A 17 -7.04 -88.62 -3.42
C GLU A 17 -6.96 -87.86 -2.09
N PRO A 18 -5.89 -88.03 -1.29
CA PRO A 18 -5.70 -87.25 -0.08
C PRO A 18 -5.58 -85.78 -0.47
N GLN A 19 -6.55 -84.98 -0.05
CA GLN A 19 -6.55 -83.55 -0.29
C GLN A 19 -5.46 -82.92 0.58
N PHE A 20 -4.28 -82.72 -0.01
CA PHE A 20 -3.25 -81.89 0.60
C PHE A 20 -3.83 -80.48 0.72
N ALA A 21 -4.23 -80.11 1.95
CA ALA A 21 -4.64 -78.76 2.26
C ALA A 21 -3.49 -77.82 1.88
N SER A 22 -3.69 -77.02 0.83
CA SER A 22 -2.74 -75.97 0.45
C SER A 22 -2.47 -75.09 1.67
N PRO A 23 -1.20 -74.76 1.98
CA PRO A 23 -0.89 -73.88 3.09
C PRO A 23 -1.64 -72.55 2.91
N PRO A 24 -2.18 -71.95 3.99
CA PRO A 24 -2.95 -70.72 3.86
C PRO A 24 -2.06 -69.64 3.25
N GLU A 25 -2.45 -69.14 2.08
CA GLU A 25 -1.77 -68.02 1.44
C GLU A 25 -1.80 -66.81 2.38
N LYS A 26 -0.61 -66.33 2.75
CA LYS A 26 -0.46 -65.13 3.56
C LYS A 26 -0.98 -63.94 2.75
N LYS A 27 -2.19 -63.47 3.05
CA LYS A 27 -2.73 -62.23 2.50
C LYS A 27 -1.78 -61.08 2.85
N GLY A 28 -1.10 -60.53 1.84
CA GLY A 28 -0.29 -59.33 1.99
C GLY A 28 -1.16 -58.17 2.51
N PRO A 29 -0.57 -57.20 3.23
CA PRO A 29 -1.30 -56.05 3.73
C PRO A 29 -2.01 -55.34 2.57
N GLY A 30 -3.33 -55.21 2.66
CA GLY A 30 -4.17 -54.72 1.57
C GLY A 30 -3.83 -53.28 1.16
N CYS A 31 -4.15 -52.95 -0.09
CA CYS A 31 -3.95 -51.64 -0.75
C CYS A 31 -4.38 -50.42 0.11
N LEU A 32 -5.36 -50.59 1.01
CA LEU A 32 -5.79 -49.54 1.95
C LEU A 32 -4.73 -49.13 2.97
N PHE A 33 -3.83 -50.04 3.36
CA PHE A 33 -2.74 -49.74 4.30
C PHE A 33 -1.62 -48.93 3.63
N TRP A 34 -1.19 -49.35 2.43
CA TRP A 34 -0.21 -48.60 1.64
C TRP A 34 -0.78 -47.30 1.07
N GLY A 35 -2.05 -47.26 0.70
CA GLY A 35 -2.73 -46.04 0.24
C GLY A 35 -2.82 -44.97 1.34
N CYS A 36 -3.16 -45.36 2.57
CA CYS A 36 -3.21 -44.44 3.72
C CYS A 36 -1.81 -43.99 4.17
N LEU A 37 -0.81 -44.88 4.10
CA LEU A 37 0.58 -44.54 4.37
C LEU A 37 1.13 -43.54 3.34
N ILE A 38 0.92 -43.81 2.04
CA ILE A 38 1.38 -42.94 0.94
C ILE A 38 0.64 -41.60 0.98
N SER A 39 -0.69 -41.58 1.20
CA SER A 39 -1.43 -40.33 1.31
C SER A 39 -1.01 -39.51 2.53
N GLY A 40 -0.73 -40.16 3.66
CA GLY A 40 -0.17 -39.52 4.85
C GLY A 40 1.20 -38.89 4.58
N ILE A 41 2.11 -39.61 3.92
CA ILE A 41 3.43 -39.08 3.53
C ILE A 41 3.28 -37.90 2.57
N LEU A 42 2.43 -38.01 1.54
CA LEU A 42 2.18 -36.92 0.59
C LEU A 42 1.58 -35.69 1.25
N ALA A 43 0.66 -35.87 2.21
CA ALA A 43 0.10 -34.77 2.98
C ALA A 43 1.18 -34.06 3.80
N VAL A 44 2.06 -34.81 4.49
CA VAL A 44 3.18 -34.24 5.24
C VAL A 44 4.16 -33.51 4.31
N VAL A 45 4.53 -34.10 3.18
CA VAL A 45 5.40 -33.44 2.18
C VAL A 45 4.75 -32.16 1.67
N THR A 46 3.44 -32.17 1.39
CA THR A 46 2.70 -30.98 0.95
C THR A 46 2.72 -29.89 2.02
N ILE A 47 2.49 -30.23 3.29
CA ILE A 47 2.58 -29.27 4.40
C ILE A 47 3.99 -28.68 4.49
N ILE A 48 5.03 -29.51 4.40
CA ILE A 48 6.42 -29.05 4.44
C ILE A 48 6.70 -28.09 3.27
N LEU A 49 6.21 -28.39 2.06
CA LEU A 49 6.37 -27.53 0.89
C LEU A 49 5.61 -26.20 1.06
N ILE A 50 4.39 -26.21 1.61
CA ILE A 50 3.65 -24.98 1.92
C ILE A 50 4.39 -24.15 2.95
N VAL A 51 4.87 -24.76 4.02
CA VAL A 51 5.66 -24.07 5.06
C VAL A 51 6.93 -23.47 4.45
N ALA A 52 7.69 -24.24 3.68
CA ALA A 52 8.89 -23.75 2.99
C ALA A 52 8.58 -22.59 2.04
N LEU A 53 7.49 -22.67 1.28
CA LEU A 53 7.04 -21.60 0.40
C LEU A 53 6.69 -20.32 1.18
N VAL A 54 5.96 -20.45 2.29
CA VAL A 54 5.61 -19.32 3.17
C VAL A 54 6.87 -18.65 3.73
N PHE A 55 7.84 -19.43 4.21
CA PHE A 55 9.11 -18.88 4.70
C PHE A 55 9.92 -18.20 3.57
N PHE A 56 9.95 -18.79 2.37
CA PHE A 56 10.63 -18.21 1.21
C PHE A 56 10.00 -16.88 0.79
N VAL A 57 8.68 -16.83 0.64
CA VAL A 57 7.95 -15.60 0.29
C VAL A 57 8.13 -14.53 1.36
N ARG A 58 8.05 -14.89 2.65
CA ARG A 58 8.34 -13.97 3.75
C ARG A 58 9.74 -13.37 3.66
N GLY A 59 10.76 -14.20 3.44
CA GLY A 59 12.14 -13.71 3.28
C GLY A 59 12.26 -12.70 2.14
N LYS A 60 11.64 -13.00 0.99
CA LYS A 60 11.61 -12.08 -0.17
C LYS A 60 10.92 -10.75 0.14
N ILE A 61 9.80 -10.76 0.85
CA ILE A 61 9.12 -9.53 1.26
C ILE A 61 10.00 -8.71 2.20
N VAL A 62 10.67 -9.36 3.15
CA VAL A 62 11.60 -8.67 4.08
C VAL A 62 12.75 -8.03 3.32
N ASP A 63 13.33 -8.72 2.33
CA ASP A 63 14.43 -8.18 1.53
C ASP A 63 14.00 -6.94 0.74
N VAL A 64 12.82 -6.99 0.11
CA VAL A 64 12.23 -5.83 -0.58
C VAL A 64 11.97 -4.69 0.40
N MET A 65 11.37 -4.97 1.56
CA MET A 65 11.12 -3.94 2.59
C MET A 65 12.42 -3.28 3.06
N LYS A 66 13.53 -4.02 3.15
CA LYS A 66 14.83 -3.45 3.51
C LYS A 66 15.39 -2.48 2.47
N GLU A 67 15.05 -2.68 1.20
CA GLU A 67 15.44 -1.80 0.09
C GLU A 67 14.77 -0.42 0.22
N TYR A 68 13.49 -0.42 0.63
CA TYR A 68 12.64 0.76 0.78
C TYR A 68 12.57 1.31 2.21
N THR A 69 13.40 0.83 3.13
CA THR A 69 13.46 1.33 4.51
C THR A 69 14.88 1.69 4.90
N GLU A 70 15.03 2.53 5.92
CA GLU A 70 16.31 3.05 6.39
C GLU A 70 16.48 2.82 7.90
N PRO A 71 17.71 2.70 8.41
CA PRO A 71 17.96 2.54 9.85
C PRO A 71 17.77 3.85 10.64
N THR A 72 17.53 4.96 9.96
CA THR A 72 17.38 6.30 10.54
C THR A 72 16.04 6.90 10.13
N PRO A 73 15.29 7.48 11.07
CA PRO A 73 14.08 8.23 10.74
C PRO A 73 14.44 9.48 9.93
N ALA A 74 13.57 9.87 8.99
CA ALA A 74 13.70 11.15 8.32
C ALA A 74 13.48 12.31 9.32
N GLU A 75 14.22 13.40 9.13
CA GLU A 75 14.06 14.64 9.91
C GLU A 75 12.77 15.34 9.45
N LEU A 76 11.69 15.14 10.21
CA LEU A 76 10.43 15.84 9.97
C LEU A 76 10.54 17.27 10.51
N PRO A 77 10.05 18.29 9.77
CA PRO A 77 10.01 19.65 10.28
C PRO A 77 9.23 19.75 11.59
N GLU A 78 9.76 20.51 12.55
CA GLU A 78 9.05 20.79 13.79
C GLU A 78 8.07 21.96 13.61
N ILE A 79 6.89 21.84 14.21
CA ILE A 79 5.92 22.94 14.25
C ILE A 79 6.42 24.00 15.24
N GLN A 80 6.97 25.09 14.71
CA GLN A 80 7.54 26.21 15.47
C GLN A 80 6.46 27.19 15.96
N LEU A 81 5.48 26.69 16.72
CA LEU A 81 4.42 27.52 17.31
C LEU A 81 4.56 27.59 18.83
N ALA A 82 4.26 28.74 19.42
CA ALA A 82 4.15 28.85 20.87
C ALA A 82 2.94 28.05 21.37
N GLU A 83 2.98 27.56 22.61
CA GLU A 83 1.88 26.78 23.19
C GLU A 83 0.54 27.54 23.17
N GLN A 84 0.59 28.86 23.37
CA GLN A 84 -0.62 29.70 23.28
C GLN A 84 -1.19 29.75 21.85
N GLU A 85 -0.34 29.73 20.83
CA GLU A 85 -0.76 29.73 19.42
C GLU A 85 -1.35 28.37 19.04
N ARG A 86 -0.72 27.27 19.47
CA ARG A 86 -1.27 25.92 19.30
C ARG A 86 -2.66 25.82 19.91
N GLN A 87 -2.85 26.28 21.16
CA GLN A 87 -4.15 26.22 21.81
C GLN A 87 -5.19 27.06 21.06
N ALA A 88 -4.82 28.26 20.57
CA ALA A 88 -5.74 29.08 19.78
C ALA A 88 -6.17 28.42 18.45
N ILE A 89 -5.30 27.60 17.84
CA ILE A 89 -5.64 26.80 16.66
C ILE A 89 -6.59 25.66 17.02
N VAL A 90 -6.32 24.95 18.12
CA VAL A 90 -7.20 23.90 18.64
C VAL A 90 -8.58 24.47 18.97
N ASP A 91 -8.65 25.62 19.64
CA ASP A 91 -9.92 26.27 19.97
C ASP A 91 -10.71 26.67 18.70
N ARG A 92 -10.03 27.15 17.66
CA ARG A 92 -10.67 27.44 16.35
C ARG A 92 -11.20 26.17 15.69
N TRP A 93 -10.43 25.09 15.73
CA TRP A 93 -10.85 23.79 15.21
C TRP A 93 -12.05 23.23 15.97
N GLU A 94 -12.06 23.32 17.30
CA GLU A 94 -13.19 22.89 18.13
C GLU A 94 -14.44 23.74 17.88
N GLY A 95 -14.28 25.06 17.73
CA GLY A 95 -15.38 25.96 17.37
C GLY A 95 -15.98 25.62 16.00
N PHE A 96 -15.13 25.32 15.02
CA PHE A 96 -15.56 24.86 13.70
C PHE A 96 -16.26 23.49 13.79
N ARG A 97 -15.73 22.54 14.55
CA ARG A 97 -16.36 21.23 14.78
C ARG A 97 -17.74 21.37 15.45
N ALA A 98 -17.86 22.23 16.46
CA ALA A 98 -19.15 22.51 17.09
C ALA A 98 -20.15 23.09 16.09
N ALA A 99 -19.71 23.96 15.18
CA ALA A 99 -20.55 24.46 14.09
C ALA A 99 -20.98 23.34 13.12
N LEU A 100 -20.10 22.39 12.79
CA LEU A 100 -20.46 21.19 12.02
C LEU A 100 -21.55 20.36 12.72
N ASP A 101 -21.39 20.12 14.02
CA ASP A 101 -22.32 19.32 14.81
C ASP A 101 -23.69 20.00 14.97
N ASP A 102 -23.71 21.34 15.00
CA ASP A 102 -24.91 22.16 15.03
C ASP A 102 -25.56 22.37 13.64
N GLY A 103 -24.98 21.83 12.56
CA GLY A 103 -25.47 22.04 11.19
C GLY A 103 -25.35 23.49 10.70
N LYS A 104 -24.41 24.27 11.26
CA LYS A 104 -24.19 25.67 10.88
C LYS A 104 -23.19 25.79 9.74
N GLU A 105 -23.42 26.77 8.87
CA GLU A 105 -22.43 27.20 7.89
C GLU A 105 -21.21 27.81 8.61
N ALA A 106 -20.03 27.29 8.28
CA ALA A 106 -18.76 27.68 8.85
C ALA A 106 -17.64 27.36 7.85
N GLU A 107 -16.57 28.14 7.94
CA GLU A 107 -15.37 27.97 7.14
C GLU A 107 -14.15 28.06 8.05
N LEU A 108 -13.15 27.24 7.78
CA LEU A 108 -11.88 27.24 8.48
C LEU A 108 -10.74 27.20 7.46
N GLU A 109 -9.91 28.23 7.48
CA GLU A 109 -8.68 28.30 6.71
C GLU A 109 -7.48 28.00 7.61
N LEU A 110 -6.58 27.13 7.14
CA LEU A 110 -5.39 26.69 7.88
C LEU A 110 -4.15 26.81 6.99
N THR A 111 -3.12 27.50 7.49
CA THR A 111 -1.76 27.44 6.94
C THR A 111 -1.13 26.06 7.18
N SER A 112 0.06 25.81 6.62
CA SER A 112 0.80 24.55 6.83
C SER A 112 0.94 24.16 8.30
N ASP A 113 1.43 25.07 9.15
CA ASP A 113 1.66 24.77 10.57
C ASP A 113 0.33 24.56 11.32
N GLU A 114 -0.69 25.37 11.04
CA GLU A 114 -2.00 25.23 11.65
C GLU A 114 -2.68 23.92 11.22
N PHE A 115 -2.53 23.53 9.95
CA PHE A 115 -3.04 22.26 9.44
C PHE A 115 -2.37 21.08 10.11
N ASN A 116 -1.05 21.13 10.34
CA ASN A 116 -0.37 20.06 11.09
C ASN A 116 -0.88 19.96 12.53
N VAL A 117 -1.12 21.08 13.22
CA VAL A 117 -1.74 21.06 14.57
C VAL A 117 -3.11 20.37 14.53
N VAL A 118 -3.96 20.73 13.57
CA VAL A 118 -5.29 20.11 13.41
C VAL A 118 -5.19 18.63 13.02
N ALA A 119 -4.28 18.27 12.12
CA ALA A 119 -4.06 16.90 11.69
C ALA A 119 -3.65 16.00 12.87
N GLN A 120 -2.77 16.48 13.74
CA GLN A 120 -2.36 15.79 14.96
C GLN A 120 -3.51 15.63 15.97
N GLN A 121 -4.45 16.58 16.01
CA GLN A 121 -5.65 16.46 16.84
C GLN A 121 -6.63 15.40 16.32
N VAL A 122 -6.74 15.24 15.00
CA VAL A 122 -7.65 14.26 14.36
C VAL A 122 -7.03 12.87 14.24
N VAL A 123 -5.72 12.82 14.04
CA VAL A 123 -4.92 11.60 13.90
C VAL A 123 -3.69 11.74 14.80
N PRO A 124 -3.81 11.37 16.09
CA PRO A 124 -2.71 11.49 17.05
C PRO A 124 -1.41 10.83 16.60
N GLU A 125 -1.51 9.75 15.82
CA GLU A 125 -0.37 9.02 15.27
C GLU A 125 0.44 9.86 14.25
N ALA A 126 -0.14 10.93 13.70
CA ALA A 126 0.57 11.81 12.77
C ALA A 126 1.64 12.66 13.47
N ALA A 127 1.53 12.90 14.78
CA ALA A 127 2.39 13.84 15.50
C ALA A 127 3.88 13.51 15.44
N GLU A 128 4.21 12.22 15.41
CA GLU A 128 5.60 11.73 15.40
C GLU A 128 6.03 11.20 14.02
N HIS A 129 5.10 11.09 13.08
CA HIS A 129 5.29 10.30 11.86
C HIS A 129 4.93 11.04 10.58
N ALA A 130 4.33 12.21 10.64
CA ALA A 130 3.93 12.96 9.46
C ALA A 130 4.08 14.47 9.66
N TYR A 131 4.50 15.14 8.60
CA TYR A 131 4.45 16.59 8.49
C TYR A 131 3.95 16.98 7.10
N PHE A 132 3.09 17.99 7.05
CA PHE A 132 2.45 18.47 5.82
C PHE A 132 2.88 19.90 5.50
N THR A 133 2.96 20.22 4.22
CA THR A 133 3.30 21.57 3.75
C THR A 133 2.39 21.92 2.59
N VAL A 134 1.84 23.11 2.61
CA VAL A 134 1.04 23.64 1.50
C VAL A 134 1.90 24.56 0.65
N GLU A 135 2.06 24.23 -0.63
CA GLU A 135 2.81 25.02 -1.60
C GLU A 135 1.89 25.43 -2.76
N GLY A 136 1.40 26.67 -2.73
CA GLY A 136 0.37 27.12 -3.67
C GLY A 136 -0.91 26.32 -3.48
N ASP A 137 -1.30 25.55 -4.50
CA ASP A 137 -2.51 24.72 -4.50
C ASP A 137 -2.18 23.22 -4.29
N VAL A 138 -0.95 22.89 -3.88
CA VAL A 138 -0.48 21.52 -3.71
C VAL A 138 -0.22 21.23 -2.23
N LEU A 139 -0.78 20.13 -1.72
CA LEU A 139 -0.43 19.60 -0.41
C LEU A 139 0.73 18.62 -0.56
N ARG A 140 1.86 18.90 0.08
CA ARG A 140 2.96 17.96 0.26
C ARG A 140 2.90 17.32 1.64
N GLY A 141 3.33 16.08 1.73
CA GLY A 141 3.48 15.35 2.99
C GLY A 141 4.82 14.64 3.03
N GLN A 142 5.37 14.56 4.23
CA GLN A 142 6.57 13.80 4.56
C GLN A 142 6.23 12.88 5.72
N ILE A 143 6.64 11.62 5.63
CA ILE A 143 6.38 10.62 6.65
C ILE A 143 7.65 9.86 7.03
N SER A 144 7.70 9.46 8.30
CA SER A 144 8.77 8.67 8.89
C SER A 144 8.14 7.68 9.87
N VAL A 145 7.89 6.45 9.40
CA VAL A 145 7.11 5.45 10.14
C VAL A 145 7.99 4.23 10.48
N PRO A 146 8.10 3.82 11.76
CA PRO A 146 8.80 2.60 12.13
C PRO A 146 8.08 1.36 11.58
N VAL A 147 8.82 0.49 10.90
CA VAL A 147 8.25 -0.73 10.28
C VAL A 147 8.38 -1.98 11.17
N GLU A 148 8.88 -1.83 12.39
CA GLU A 148 9.09 -2.94 13.33
C GLU A 148 7.79 -3.66 13.65
N GLN A 149 6.71 -2.90 13.94
CA GLN A 149 5.41 -3.47 14.27
C GLN A 149 4.83 -4.25 13.09
N PHE A 150 5.06 -3.76 11.87
CA PHE A 150 4.68 -4.46 10.64
C PHE A 150 5.47 -5.78 10.52
N GLY A 151 6.80 -5.74 10.69
CA GLY A 151 7.67 -6.92 10.67
C GLY A 151 7.25 -7.98 11.68
N LYS A 152 7.03 -7.59 12.93
CA LYS A 152 6.66 -8.51 14.02
C LYS A 152 5.24 -9.06 13.86
N LYS A 153 4.25 -8.21 13.62
CA LYS A 153 2.83 -8.60 13.63
C LYS A 153 2.39 -9.31 12.35
N LEU A 154 2.84 -8.85 11.18
CA LEU A 154 2.42 -9.40 9.89
C LEU A 154 3.40 -10.47 9.38
N LEU A 155 4.70 -10.20 9.50
CA LEU A 155 5.72 -11.08 8.94
C LEU A 155 6.31 -12.07 9.97
N GLY A 156 6.13 -11.84 11.28
CA GLY A 156 6.67 -12.69 12.34
C GLY A 156 8.20 -12.66 12.42
N THR A 157 8.80 -11.50 12.12
CA THR A 157 10.25 -11.33 12.02
C THR A 157 10.72 -10.03 12.69
N ASP A 158 11.87 -10.10 13.35
CA ASP A 158 12.55 -8.96 13.97
C ASP A 158 13.58 -8.33 13.02
N GLN A 159 13.66 -8.80 11.76
CA GLN A 159 14.65 -8.32 10.78
C GLN A 159 14.39 -6.88 10.28
N LEU A 160 13.25 -6.28 10.66
CA LEU A 160 12.88 -4.89 10.37
C LEU A 160 12.96 -4.00 11.62
N ASP A 161 13.49 -4.51 12.73
CA ASP A 161 13.72 -3.74 13.94
C ASP A 161 14.72 -2.61 13.67
N GLY A 162 14.42 -1.43 14.22
CA GLY A 162 15.17 -0.19 14.05
C GLY A 162 15.04 0.43 12.66
N ARG A 163 14.12 -0.05 11.80
CA ARG A 163 13.95 0.47 10.43
C ARG A 163 12.73 1.34 10.28
N PHE A 164 12.85 2.35 9.43
CA PHE A 164 11.87 3.37 9.13
C PHE A 164 11.53 3.38 7.65
N PHE A 165 10.25 3.53 7.35
CA PHE A 165 9.77 3.89 6.03
C PHE A 165 9.71 5.41 5.94
N ASN A 166 10.65 5.96 5.17
CA ASN A 166 10.78 7.40 4.94
C ASN A 166 10.28 7.70 3.53
N ALA A 167 9.21 8.48 3.44
CA ALA A 167 8.62 8.85 2.16
C ALA A 167 8.13 10.29 2.17
N SER A 168 8.15 10.92 1.00
CA SER A 168 7.54 12.22 0.75
C SER A 168 6.68 12.14 -0.50
N GLY A 169 5.79 13.10 -0.69
CA GLY A 169 4.97 13.16 -1.91
C GLY A 169 4.00 14.31 -1.90
N SER A 170 3.37 14.54 -3.05
CA SER A 170 2.26 15.47 -3.18
C SER A 170 0.92 14.75 -3.27
N PHE A 171 -0.13 15.43 -2.81
CA PHE A 171 -1.44 14.86 -2.63
C PHE A 171 -2.53 15.81 -3.14
N ASP A 172 -3.53 15.23 -3.79
CA ASP A 172 -4.82 15.87 -3.97
C ASP A 172 -5.73 15.50 -2.80
N VAL A 173 -6.38 16.52 -2.23
CA VAL A 173 -7.33 16.37 -1.14
C VAL A 173 -8.68 16.88 -1.59
N PHE A 174 -9.70 16.03 -1.51
CA PHE A 174 -11.06 16.42 -1.82
C PHE A 174 -12.08 15.53 -1.11
N LEU A 175 -13.35 15.94 -1.13
CA LEU A 175 -14.47 15.14 -0.64
C LEU A 175 -15.21 14.48 -1.80
N ARG A 176 -15.54 13.20 -1.64
CA ARG A 176 -16.42 12.47 -2.56
C ARG A 176 -17.51 11.78 -1.75
N ASN A 177 -18.76 12.22 -1.93
CA ASN A 177 -19.92 11.68 -1.21
C ASN A 177 -19.76 11.73 0.33
N GLY A 178 -19.15 12.78 0.87
CA GLY A 178 -18.89 12.93 2.30
C GLY A 178 -17.74 12.06 2.84
N LEU A 179 -16.99 11.40 1.96
CA LEU A 179 -15.75 10.69 2.32
C LEU A 179 -14.54 11.52 1.92
N LEU A 180 -13.58 11.64 2.84
CA LEU A 180 -12.28 12.22 2.54
C LEU A 180 -11.55 11.31 1.54
N VAL A 181 -11.10 11.91 0.45
CA VAL A 181 -10.23 11.28 -0.54
C VAL A 181 -8.90 11.99 -0.50
N LEU A 182 -7.86 11.20 -0.25
CA LEU A 182 -6.46 11.61 -0.31
C LEU A 182 -5.79 10.78 -1.40
N GLN A 183 -5.43 11.42 -2.50
CA GLN A 183 -4.85 10.75 -3.67
C GLN A 183 -3.41 11.21 -3.86
N LEU A 184 -2.48 10.25 -3.92
CA LEU A 184 -1.06 10.53 -4.11
C LEU A 184 -0.78 10.88 -5.57
N GLN A 185 -0.16 12.02 -5.83
CA GLN A 185 0.19 12.47 -7.17
C GLN A 185 1.62 12.10 -7.52
N ASP A 186 2.57 12.43 -6.65
CA ASP A 186 3.96 11.97 -6.74
C ASP A 186 4.41 11.43 -5.38
N ALA A 187 5.48 10.62 -5.41
CA ALA A 187 6.10 10.15 -4.20
C ALA A 187 7.59 9.89 -4.41
N GLU A 188 8.33 10.11 -3.34
CA GLU A 188 9.73 9.73 -3.21
C GLU A 188 9.87 8.83 -1.99
N VAL A 189 10.72 7.81 -2.12
CA VAL A 189 11.11 6.96 -1.00
C VAL A 189 12.63 7.06 -0.93
N LYS A 190 13.15 7.47 0.23
CA LYS A 190 14.60 7.73 0.41
C LYS A 190 15.15 8.79 -0.56
N GLY A 191 14.32 9.77 -0.94
CA GLY A 191 14.67 10.81 -1.90
C GLY A 191 14.75 10.33 -3.36
N GLU A 192 14.37 9.09 -3.65
CA GLU A 192 14.28 8.56 -5.01
C GLU A 192 12.81 8.49 -5.44
N PRO A 193 12.46 8.93 -6.66
CA PRO A 193 11.09 8.89 -7.14
C PRO A 193 10.59 7.45 -7.24
N VAL A 194 9.37 7.22 -6.78
CA VAL A 194 8.72 5.92 -6.89
C VAL A 194 8.48 5.60 -8.38
N PRO A 195 8.82 4.39 -8.86
CA PRO A 195 8.64 4.03 -10.26
C PRO A 195 7.19 4.21 -10.76
N ASP A 196 7.03 4.69 -11.99
CA ASP A 196 5.72 5.00 -12.58
C ASP A 196 4.73 3.82 -12.53
N GLU A 197 5.22 2.60 -12.72
CA GLU A 197 4.41 1.38 -12.66
C GLU A 197 3.80 1.17 -11.26
N ALA A 198 4.56 1.45 -10.20
CA ALA A 198 4.08 1.39 -8.82
C ALA A 198 3.15 2.58 -8.53
N MET A 199 3.50 3.78 -8.98
CA MET A 199 2.65 4.98 -8.83
C MET A 199 1.29 4.82 -9.49
N GLN A 200 1.19 4.17 -10.64
CA GLN A 200 -0.08 3.88 -11.31
C GLN A 200 -1.01 3.03 -10.44
N GLN A 201 -0.46 2.07 -9.69
CA GLN A 201 -1.25 1.27 -8.76
C GLN A 201 -1.65 2.08 -7.53
N ILE A 202 -0.73 2.86 -6.96
CA ILE A 202 -0.99 3.65 -5.75
C ILE A 202 -2.03 4.75 -6.01
N ARG A 203 -1.99 5.41 -7.17
CA ARG A 203 -2.95 6.45 -7.59
C ARG A 203 -4.39 5.95 -7.63
N THR A 204 -4.63 4.65 -7.77
CA THR A 204 -6.01 4.09 -7.73
C THR A 204 -6.57 3.96 -6.32
N GLN A 205 -5.74 4.11 -5.30
CA GLN A 205 -6.09 3.93 -3.90
C GLN A 205 -6.42 5.26 -3.25
N ASN A 206 -7.37 5.24 -2.31
CA ASN A 206 -7.60 6.35 -1.40
C ASN A 206 -6.74 6.15 -0.14
N LEU A 207 -5.74 7.00 0.06
CA LEU A 207 -4.87 6.89 1.24
C LEU A 207 -5.58 7.26 2.55
N ALA A 208 -6.72 7.94 2.47
CA ALA A 208 -7.58 8.21 3.61
C ALA A 208 -8.62 7.10 3.88
N GLU A 209 -8.51 5.92 3.24
CA GLU A 209 -9.46 4.81 3.43
C GLU A 209 -9.63 4.41 4.90
N ASN A 210 -8.54 4.40 5.69
CA ASN A 210 -8.63 4.09 7.11
C ASN A 210 -9.47 5.13 7.89
N LEU A 211 -9.39 6.42 7.52
CA LEU A 211 -10.22 7.46 8.10
C LEU A 211 -11.69 7.31 7.67
N ALA A 212 -11.91 6.90 6.42
CA ALA A 212 -13.25 6.58 5.92
C ALA A 212 -13.85 5.32 6.56
N ASN A 213 -13.03 4.41 7.08
CA ASN A 213 -13.46 3.18 7.77
C ASN A 213 -13.70 3.37 9.28
N ASP A 214 -13.14 4.42 9.87
CA ASP A 214 -13.41 4.84 11.24
C ASP A 214 -14.80 5.51 11.35
N PRO A 215 -15.73 5.02 12.21
CA PRO A 215 -17.06 5.62 12.36
C PRO A 215 -17.07 7.07 12.80
N GLU A 216 -16.21 7.46 13.75
CA GLU A 216 -16.19 8.81 14.30
C GLU A 216 -15.61 9.79 13.28
N LYS A 217 -14.53 9.40 12.59
CA LYS A 217 -13.90 10.23 11.54
C LYS A 217 -14.81 10.33 10.32
N ARG A 218 -15.48 9.24 9.91
CA ARG A 218 -16.45 9.28 8.80
C ARG A 218 -17.61 10.21 9.10
N GLU A 219 -18.16 10.16 10.32
CA GLU A 219 -19.23 11.07 10.70
C GLU A 219 -18.77 12.53 10.62
N LEU A 220 -17.58 12.84 11.15
CA LEU A 220 -16.97 14.16 11.06
C LEU A 220 -16.83 14.61 9.60
N PHE A 221 -16.21 13.80 8.73
CA PHE A 221 -15.98 14.16 7.33
C PHE A 221 -17.27 14.27 6.50
N SER A 222 -18.34 13.57 6.89
CA SER A 222 -19.63 13.63 6.19
C SER A 222 -20.35 14.98 6.34
N LYS A 223 -20.00 15.77 7.35
CA LYS A 223 -20.59 17.10 7.64
C LYS A 223 -19.93 18.23 6.84
N PHE A 224 -18.79 17.97 6.21
CA PHE A 224 -18.14 18.94 5.34
C PHE A 224 -18.82 19.02 3.98
N GLN A 225 -18.85 20.22 3.42
CA GLN A 225 -19.21 20.49 2.04
C GLN A 225 -18.01 20.32 1.12
N ARG A 226 -16.88 20.91 1.51
CA ARG A 226 -15.66 21.01 0.71
C ARG A 226 -14.43 20.98 1.61
N ILE A 227 -13.39 20.35 1.11
CA ILE A 227 -12.01 20.48 1.58
C ILE A 227 -11.19 20.72 0.33
N GLU A 228 -10.44 21.81 0.30
CA GLU A 228 -9.59 22.18 -0.84
C GLU A 228 -8.28 22.80 -0.37
N VAL A 229 -7.28 22.75 -1.24
CA VAL A 229 -5.98 23.37 -1.02
C VAL A 229 -5.87 24.51 -2.01
N LYS A 230 -5.72 25.73 -1.50
CA LYS A 230 -5.72 26.93 -2.33
C LYS A 230 -4.95 28.06 -1.68
N ASP A 231 -4.22 28.84 -2.47
CA ASP A 231 -3.54 30.07 -2.03
C ASP A 231 -2.60 29.83 -0.81
N GLY A 232 -1.96 28.66 -0.74
CA GLY A 232 -1.06 28.29 0.35
C GLY A 232 -1.77 27.85 1.64
N LYS A 233 -3.08 27.56 1.57
CA LYS A 233 -3.88 27.15 2.74
C LYS A 233 -4.73 25.93 2.44
N VAL A 234 -5.08 25.20 3.50
CA VAL A 234 -6.17 24.21 3.49
C VAL A 234 -7.45 24.92 3.92
N ILE A 235 -8.46 24.88 3.08
CA ILE A 235 -9.76 25.52 3.32
C ILE A 235 -10.79 24.40 3.51
N MET A 236 -11.50 24.46 4.63
CA MET A 236 -12.55 23.51 4.98
C MET A 236 -13.88 24.23 5.18
N THR A 237 -14.93 23.77 4.50
CA THR A 237 -16.26 24.38 4.53
C THR A 237 -17.30 23.37 5.01
N SER A 238 -18.22 23.79 5.88
CA SER A 238 -19.33 22.95 6.35
C SER A 238 -20.52 22.93 5.39
N LYS A 239 -21.31 21.86 5.42
CA LYS A 239 -22.47 21.68 4.54
C LYS A 239 -23.63 22.64 4.84
N GLY A 240 -23.78 23.08 6.09
CA GLY A 240 -24.94 23.84 6.57
C GLY A 240 -26.28 23.10 6.42
N ASP A 241 -27.18 23.25 7.39
CA ASP A 241 -28.59 22.82 7.26
C ASP A 241 -29.48 23.97 6.74
N ALA A 242 -28.87 25.01 6.15
CA ALA A 242 -29.63 26.07 5.48
C ALA A 242 -30.46 25.46 4.34
N PRO A 243 -31.76 25.83 4.21
CA PRO A 243 -32.59 25.30 3.14
C PRO A 243 -31.95 25.69 1.82
N ALA A 244 -31.76 24.71 0.94
CA ALA A 244 -31.20 24.85 -0.40
C ALA A 244 -31.69 26.12 -1.10
N GLY A 245 -30.93 27.20 -0.95
CA GLY A 245 -31.13 28.50 -1.54
C GLY A 245 -29.89 28.78 -2.36
N GLU A 246 -30.00 28.46 -3.64
CA GLU A 246 -29.14 28.97 -4.71
C GLU A 246 -27.64 28.83 -4.46
N VAL A 247 -27.13 27.61 -4.66
CA VAL A 247 -25.75 27.46 -5.13
C VAL A 247 -25.75 27.99 -6.56
N ASP A 248 -25.21 29.19 -6.76
CA ASP A 248 -24.75 29.68 -8.06
C ASP A 248 -23.70 28.68 -8.57
N VAL A 249 -24.19 27.69 -9.33
CA VAL A 249 -23.34 26.96 -10.26
C VAL A 249 -23.13 27.95 -11.40
N GLU A 250 -22.00 28.65 -11.40
CA GLU A 250 -21.41 29.17 -12.63
C GLU A 250 -21.15 27.95 -13.53
N ALA A 251 -22.19 27.58 -14.27
CA ALA A 251 -22.12 26.68 -15.39
C ALA A 251 -21.25 27.39 -16.42
N GLY A 252 -20.03 26.89 -16.57
CA GLY A 252 -19.17 27.21 -17.70
C GLY A 252 -19.99 27.10 -18.98
N GLU A 253 -20.25 28.26 -19.57
CA GLU A 253 -20.92 28.46 -20.84
C GLU A 253 -20.07 27.77 -21.92
N VAL A 254 -20.47 26.54 -22.27
CA VAL A 254 -20.02 25.88 -23.50
C VAL A 254 -20.69 26.62 -24.64
N VAL A 255 -19.92 27.50 -25.28
CA VAL A 255 -20.27 28.12 -26.55
C VAL A 255 -20.29 27.02 -27.62
N GLU A 256 -21.47 26.47 -27.89
CA GLU A 256 -21.79 25.85 -29.17
C GLU A 256 -21.81 26.93 -30.26
N GLU A 257 -20.69 27.11 -30.95
CA GLU A 257 -20.69 27.81 -32.25
C GLU A 257 -20.86 26.78 -33.36
N SER A 258 -22.13 26.55 -33.71
CA SER A 258 -22.54 25.95 -34.97
C SER A 258 -22.22 26.92 -36.12
N ALA A 259 -21.37 26.48 -37.05
CA ALA A 259 -21.35 27.02 -38.40
C ALA A 259 -21.34 25.86 -39.40
N GLU A 260 -22.48 25.69 -40.07
CA GLU A 260 -22.62 24.97 -41.32
C GLU A 260 -21.59 25.48 -42.35
N PRO A 261 -21.28 24.67 -43.37
CA PRO A 261 -21.67 25.18 -44.68
C PRO A 261 -22.34 24.16 -45.59
N GLU A 262 -23.20 24.76 -46.42
CA GLU A 262 -24.03 24.21 -47.47
C GLU A 262 -23.29 23.33 -48.48
N ALA A 263 -24.03 22.34 -48.96
CA ALA A 263 -23.73 21.60 -50.18
C ALA A 263 -24.19 22.42 -51.41
N GLU A 264 -23.28 22.66 -52.35
CA GLU A 264 -23.63 22.91 -53.76
C GLU A 264 -22.79 22.03 -54.69
N ALA A 265 -23.47 21.55 -55.72
CA ALA A 265 -23.08 20.41 -56.54
C ALA A 265 -22.32 20.81 -57.82
N ALA A 266 -21.46 19.88 -58.24
CA ALA A 266 -21.14 19.49 -59.62
C ALA A 266 -20.59 20.53 -60.62
N GLU A 267 -19.36 20.30 -61.08
CA GLU A 267 -19.05 20.07 -62.51
C GLU A 267 -17.68 19.34 -62.65
N GLU A 268 -17.69 18.13 -63.21
CA GLU A 268 -16.56 17.50 -63.93
C GLU A 268 -16.38 18.22 -65.30
N PRO A 269 -15.29 18.05 -66.11
CA PRO A 269 -14.26 17.00 -66.09
C PRO A 269 -12.80 17.49 -66.35
N ASP A 270 -11.80 16.61 -66.20
CA ASP A 270 -11.00 16.01 -67.29
C ASP A 270 -9.61 15.51 -66.81
N ALA A 271 -9.05 14.61 -67.62
CA ALA A 271 -8.07 13.57 -67.38
C ALA A 271 -6.61 13.97 -67.04
N ALA A 272 -5.92 12.92 -66.55
CA ALA A 272 -4.49 12.59 -66.67
C ALA A 272 -3.53 13.15 -65.59
N ASP A 273 -3.00 12.27 -64.72
CA ASP A 273 -1.72 11.56 -64.95
C ASP A 273 -1.48 10.50 -63.85
N ALA A 274 -0.56 9.57 -64.09
CA ALA A 274 -0.38 8.29 -63.41
C ALA A 274 0.58 8.37 -62.18
N PRO A 275 0.82 7.25 -61.44
CA PRO A 275 1.20 7.29 -60.02
C PRO A 275 2.72 7.34 -59.77
N GLY A 276 3.12 8.15 -58.78
CA GLY A 276 4.47 8.18 -58.20
C GLY A 276 4.59 7.32 -56.94
N THR A 277 5.56 6.41 -56.97
CA THR A 277 6.03 5.52 -55.91
C THR A 277 6.48 6.27 -54.63
N PRO A 278 6.20 5.76 -53.41
CA PRO A 278 6.77 6.31 -52.18
C PRO A 278 8.24 5.89 -52.01
N ALA A 279 9.10 6.86 -51.74
CA ALA A 279 10.52 6.70 -51.46
C ALA A 279 10.78 6.09 -50.08
N GLU A 280 11.75 5.19 -50.05
CA GLU A 280 12.37 4.51 -48.92
C GLU A 280 13.25 5.51 -48.13
N PRO A 281 13.16 5.59 -46.78
CA PRO A 281 14.01 6.48 -46.00
C PRO A 281 15.40 5.88 -45.77
N GLU A 282 16.43 6.70 -46.05
CA GLU A 282 17.85 6.45 -45.84
C GLU A 282 18.20 6.25 -44.34
N PRO A 283 19.22 5.43 -44.01
CA PRO A 283 19.67 5.21 -42.65
C PRO A 283 20.51 6.38 -42.13
N ALA A 284 20.11 6.91 -40.97
CA ALA A 284 20.83 7.94 -40.24
C ALA A 284 22.16 7.43 -39.66
N ALA A 285 23.16 8.31 -39.71
CA ALA A 285 24.56 8.09 -39.36
C ALA A 285 24.82 7.80 -37.87
N GLU A 286 25.86 6.99 -37.63
CA GLU A 286 26.49 6.77 -36.33
C GLU A 286 27.08 8.08 -35.77
N PRO A 287 26.88 8.40 -34.47
CA PRO A 287 27.62 9.46 -33.80
C PRO A 287 28.97 8.96 -33.27
N GLU A 288 30.00 9.77 -33.50
CA GLU A 288 31.37 9.63 -32.99
C GLU A 288 31.45 9.68 -31.44
N PRO A 289 32.48 9.06 -30.81
CA PRO A 289 32.62 9.02 -29.37
C PRO A 289 33.20 10.35 -28.82
N ALA A 290 32.44 11.00 -27.93
CA ALA A 290 32.88 12.17 -27.20
C ALA A 290 33.53 11.79 -25.85
N ALA A 291 34.82 12.11 -25.76
CA ALA A 291 35.67 12.45 -24.62
C ALA A 291 35.27 12.06 -23.17
N GLU A 292 36.18 11.32 -22.54
CA GLU A 292 36.34 11.17 -21.09
C GLU A 292 36.52 12.54 -20.38
N PRO A 293 35.82 12.81 -19.26
CA PRO A 293 36.18 13.87 -18.35
C PRO A 293 37.19 13.40 -17.29
N GLU A 294 38.24 14.21 -17.12
CA GLU A 294 39.35 14.05 -16.19
C GLU A 294 38.91 14.11 -14.71
N GLU A 295 39.55 13.27 -13.87
CA GLU A 295 39.44 13.28 -12.42
C GLU A 295 40.09 14.54 -11.80
N PRO A 296 39.40 15.27 -10.90
CA PRO A 296 40.09 16.18 -10.00
C PRO A 296 40.58 15.44 -8.75
N SER A 297 41.90 15.27 -8.75
CA SER A 297 42.76 15.05 -7.59
C SER A 297 42.58 16.12 -6.51
N GLY A 298 42.49 15.71 -5.24
CA GLY A 298 42.98 16.47 -4.10
C GLY A 298 41.96 17.33 -3.34
N ALA A 299 41.50 16.82 -2.19
CA ALA A 299 41.11 17.66 -1.06
C ALA A 299 41.49 16.96 0.25
N GLU A 300 42.32 17.65 1.02
CA GLU A 300 42.83 17.32 2.35
C GLU A 300 41.71 17.02 3.35
N GLN A 301 41.90 15.98 4.17
CA GLN A 301 41.11 15.74 5.38
C GLN A 301 41.64 16.66 6.50
N PRO A 302 40.82 17.51 7.13
CA PRO A 302 41.22 18.17 8.36
C PRO A 302 41.19 17.18 9.53
N GLU A 303 42.25 17.26 10.34
CA GLU A 303 42.49 16.51 11.56
C GLU A 303 41.30 16.57 12.54
N ALA A 304 40.92 15.42 13.08
CA ALA A 304 39.89 15.30 14.10
C ALA A 304 40.39 15.90 15.43
N GLU A 305 39.71 16.95 15.87
CA GLU A 305 39.88 17.56 17.18
C GLU A 305 39.37 16.60 18.27
N VAL A 306 40.28 16.19 19.16
CA VAL A 306 40.00 15.30 20.29
C VAL A 306 39.22 16.06 21.36
N VAL A 307 37.92 15.80 21.46
CA VAL A 307 37.07 16.30 22.55
C VAL A 307 37.28 15.41 23.79
N PRO A 308 37.59 15.99 24.97
CA PRO A 308 37.83 15.21 26.19
C PRO A 308 36.56 14.60 26.79
N GLU A 309 36.74 13.40 27.34
CA GLU A 309 35.77 12.54 28.03
C GLU A 309 35.11 13.26 29.23
N PRO A 310 33.76 13.26 29.36
CA PRO A 310 33.10 13.88 30.49
C PRO A 310 33.22 13.01 31.76
N GLU A 311 33.61 13.64 32.87
CA GLU A 311 33.69 13.05 34.21
C GLU A 311 32.33 12.49 34.67
N PRO A 312 32.30 11.35 35.40
CA PRO A 312 31.07 10.76 35.90
C PRO A 312 30.44 11.62 37.00
N ALA A 313 29.18 12.00 36.80
CA ALA A 313 28.38 12.75 37.76
C ALA A 313 28.15 11.94 39.05
N GLU A 314 28.40 12.60 40.19
CA GLU A 314 28.15 12.08 41.53
C GLU A 314 26.65 11.83 41.77
N THR A 315 26.33 10.65 42.31
CA THR A 315 24.99 10.25 42.73
C THR A 315 24.53 11.03 43.97
N PRO A 316 23.36 11.70 43.97
CA PRO A 316 22.81 12.31 45.16
C PRO A 316 22.29 11.25 46.15
N ALA A 317 22.60 11.48 47.43
CA ALA A 317 22.24 10.62 48.56
C ALA A 317 20.71 10.52 48.78
N GLU A 318 20.28 9.31 49.13
CA GLU A 318 18.93 8.90 49.47
C GLU A 318 18.44 9.59 50.77
N GLU A 319 17.34 10.34 50.68
CA GLU A 319 16.66 10.97 51.82
C GLU A 319 15.64 9.98 52.43
N PRO A 320 15.67 9.70 53.76
CA PRO A 320 14.79 8.69 54.35
C PRO A 320 13.36 9.20 54.56
N ALA A 321 12.39 8.34 54.21
CA ALA A 321 10.95 8.55 54.33
C ALA A 321 10.47 8.80 55.78
N PRO A 322 9.38 9.57 55.98
CA PRO A 322 8.79 9.79 57.29
C PRO A 322 7.96 8.56 57.76
N ALA A 323 8.14 8.20 59.02
CA ALA A 323 7.42 7.14 59.71
C ALA A 323 5.93 7.49 59.94
N ALA A 324 5.06 6.49 59.76
CA ALA A 324 3.66 6.50 60.17
C ALA A 324 3.48 5.77 61.51
#